data_AF-A0A943KGE1-F1
#
_entry.id   AF-A0A943KGE1-F1
#
_cell.length_a   1.000
_cell.length_b   1.000
_cell.length_c   1.000
_cell.angle_alpha   90.00
_cell.angle_beta   90.00
_cell.angle_gamma   90.00
#
_symmetry.space_group_name_H-M   'P 1'
#
loop_
_entity.id
_entity.type
_entity.pdbx_description
1 polymer ?
#
loop_
_entity_poly.entity_id
_entity_poly.type
_entity_poly.pdbx_seq_one_letter_code
_entity_poly.pdbx_strand_id
1 'polypeptide(L)'
;MAEEKMIKGTVLSTSGSKTLVLVDGKMYYVLRNRKNDYVGQTLEFSENDSLPMPSYMFAIAAMAEPDLDSTLDQIKNRWYGR
;
A
#
# COMPACT_ATOMS: atom_id res chain seq x y z
N MET A 1 21.61 2.29 -12.65
CA MET A 1 20.37 1.49 -12.59
C MET A 1 20.17 1.20 -11.12
N ALA A 2 19.17 1.83 -10.48
CA ALA A 2 18.91 1.57 -9.07
C ALA A 2 18.33 0.15 -8.95
N GLU A 3 18.94 -0.68 -8.11
CA GLU A 3 18.53 -2.06 -7.90
C GLU A 3 17.13 -2.08 -7.28
N GLU A 4 16.21 -2.84 -7.89
CA GLU A 4 14.83 -2.91 -7.43
C GLU A 4 14.76 -3.73 -6.14
N LYS A 5 14.43 -3.07 -5.03
CA LYS A 5 14.37 -3.73 -3.73
C LYS A 5 13.06 -4.50 -3.60
N MET A 6 13.19 -5.82 -3.60
CA MET A 6 12.09 -6.74 -3.35
C MET A 6 11.85 -6.90 -1.84
N ILE A 7 10.60 -6.78 -1.41
CA ILE A 7 10.17 -6.87 -0.02
C ILE A 7 9.17 -8.01 0.10
N LYS A 8 9.26 -8.76 1.20
CA LYS A 8 8.33 -9.83 1.54
C LYS A 8 7.38 -9.38 2.65
N GLY A 9 6.10 -9.69 2.50
CA GLY A 9 5.11 -9.35 3.52
C GLY A 9 3.87 -10.23 3.50
N THR A 10 3.09 -10.15 4.57
CA THR A 10 1.86 -10.92 4.76
C THR A 10 0.63 -10.05 4.48
N VAL A 11 -0.29 -10.56 3.68
CA VAL A 11 -1.54 -9.88 3.34
C VAL A 11 -2.45 -9.83 4.56
N LEU A 12 -2.84 -8.63 4.96
CA LEU A 12 -3.79 -8.39 6.04
C LEU A 12 -5.22 -8.20 5.52
N SER A 13 -5.38 -7.61 4.33
CA SER A 13 -6.69 -7.30 3.77
C SER A 13 -6.61 -7.10 2.26
N THR A 14 -7.71 -7.35 1.56
CA THR A 14 -7.88 -7.08 0.13
C THR A 14 -9.17 -6.30 -0.10
N SER A 15 -9.14 -5.35 -1.03
CA SER A 15 -10.28 -4.51 -1.40
C SER A 15 -10.18 -4.10 -2.86
N GLY A 16 -11.05 -4.65 -3.71
CA GLY A 16 -11.02 -4.38 -5.15
C GLY A 16 -9.68 -4.78 -5.79
N SER A 17 -8.93 -3.79 -6.29
CA SER A 17 -7.59 -3.96 -6.88
C SER A 17 -6.45 -3.63 -5.92
N LYS A 18 -6.74 -3.49 -4.62
CA LYS A 18 -5.78 -3.10 -3.59
C LYS A 18 -5.56 -4.23 -2.59
N THR A 19 -4.31 -4.36 -2.14
CA THR A 19 -3.90 -5.33 -1.12
C THR A 19 -3.13 -4.60 -0.03
N LEU A 20 -3.55 -4.77 1.22
CA LEU A 20 -2.81 -4.29 2.40
C LEU A 20 -1.88 -5.40 2.89
N VAL A 21 -0.60 -5.06 3.06
CA VAL A 21 0.46 -5.99 3.44
C VAL A 21 1.19 -5.46 4.68
N LEU A 22 1.57 -6.39 5.57
CA LEU A 22 2.43 -6.16 6.72
C LEU A 22 3.82 -6.75 6.47
N VAL A 23 4.84 -5.92 6.64
CA VAL A 23 6.25 -6.27 6.48
C VAL A 23 6.94 -6.19 7.84
N ASP A 24 7.73 -7.20 8.18
CA ASP A 24 8.50 -7.32 9.42
C ASP A 24 7.69 -7.07 10.71
N GLY A 25 6.38 -7.31 10.65
CA GLY A 25 5.46 -7.10 11.77
C GLY A 25 5.22 -5.64 12.15
N LYS A 26 5.72 -4.66 11.38
CA LYS A 26 5.69 -3.23 11.78
C LYS A 26 5.34 -2.26 10.66
N MET A 27 5.68 -2.57 9.42
CA MET A 27 5.53 -1.65 8.29
C MET A 27 4.34 -2.05 7.42
N TYR A 28 3.49 -1.09 7.10
CA TYR A 28 2.30 -1.32 6.29
C TYR A 28 2.53 -0.81 4.87
N TYR A 29 2.10 -1.60 3.89
CA TYR A 29 2.17 -1.26 2.48
C TYR A 29 0.84 -1.49 1.80
N VAL A 30 0.45 -0.60 0.90
CA VAL A 30 -0.67 -0.83 -0.03
C VAL A 30 -0.11 -1.14 -1.41
N LEU A 31 -0.46 -2.31 -1.93
CA LEU A 31 -0.17 -2.71 -3.30
C LEU A 31 -1.39 -2.39 -4.17
N ARG A 32 -1.14 -1.88 -5.37
CA ARG A 32 -2.18 -1.54 -6.36
C ARG A 32 -2.20 -2.57 -7.49
N ASN A 33 -3.31 -2.63 -8.23
CA ASN A 33 -3.51 -3.53 -9.35
C ASN A 33 -3.34 -5.03 -9.02
N ARG A 34 -3.65 -5.41 -7.77
CA ARG A 34 -3.63 -6.80 -7.28
C ARG A 34 -5.06 -7.32 -7.14
N LYS A 35 -5.37 -8.47 -7.74
CA LYS A 35 -6.74 -9.05 -7.72
C LYS A 35 -6.83 -10.46 -7.14
N ASN A 36 -5.70 -11.16 -7.09
CA ASN A 36 -5.66 -12.59 -6.75
C ASN A 36 -4.99 -12.84 -5.39
N ASP A 37 -4.72 -11.79 -4.63
CA ASP A 37 -4.16 -11.93 -3.30
C ASP A 37 -5.25 -12.35 -2.30
N TYR A 38 -4.86 -13.07 -1.26
CA TYR A 38 -5.78 -13.48 -0.19
C TYR A 38 -5.18 -13.24 1.20
N VAL A 39 -6.06 -13.03 2.19
CA VAL A 39 -5.64 -12.75 3.58
C VAL A 39 -4.82 -13.92 4.14
N GLY A 40 -3.70 -13.59 4.80
CA GLY A 40 -2.75 -14.56 5.33
C GLY A 40 -1.71 -15.06 4.32
N GLN A 41 -1.87 -14.75 3.02
CA GLN A 41 -0.86 -15.04 2.02
C GLN A 41 0.43 -14.25 2.32
N THR A 42 1.58 -14.89 2.13
CA THR A 42 2.87 -14.17 2.09
C THR A 42 3.30 -14.01 0.64
N LEU A 43 3.68 -12.80 0.25
CA LEU A 43 4.05 -12.45 -1.13
C LEU A 43 5.31 -11.58 -1.15
N GLU A 44 5.96 -11.53 -2.30
CA GLU A 44 7.07 -10.62 -2.58
C GLU A 44 6.63 -9.54 -3.58
N PHE A 45 7.08 -8.30 -3.37
CA PHE A 45 6.71 -7.14 -4.18
C PHE A 45 7.84 -6.12 -4.23
N SER A 46 7.84 -5.28 -5.28
CA SER A 46 8.78 -4.16 -5.42
C SER A 46 8.37 -3.01 -4.50
N GLU A 47 9.32 -2.49 -3.72
CA GLU A 47 9.10 -1.31 -2.87
C GLU A 47 8.63 -0.10 -3.71
N ASN A 48 9.17 0.07 -4.91
CA ASN A 48 8.88 1.20 -5.80
C ASN A 48 7.43 1.21 -6.33
N ASP A 49 6.84 0.04 -6.48
CA ASP A 49 5.46 -0.12 -6.96
C ASP A 49 4.43 -0.17 -5.81
N SER A 50 4.91 0.00 -4.58
CA SER A 50 4.10 -0.06 -3.37
C SER A 50 3.99 1.30 -2.71
N LEU A 51 2.92 1.48 -1.93
CA LEU A 51 2.69 2.71 -1.18
C LEU A 51 2.96 2.45 0.31
N PRO A 52 4.09 2.94 0.88
CA PRO A 52 4.38 2.79 2.30
C PRO A 52 3.42 3.63 3.13
N MET A 53 2.82 3.02 4.14
CA MET A 53 1.83 3.64 5.02
C MET A 53 2.42 3.96 6.39
N PRO A 54 2.17 5.17 6.92
CA PRO A 54 2.74 5.60 8.19
C PRO A 54 2.15 4.86 9.40
N SER A 55 0.94 4.31 9.29
CA SER A 55 0.31 3.48 10.32
C SER A 55 -0.81 2.62 9.74
N TYR A 56 -1.26 1.64 10.53
CA TYR A 56 -2.42 0.81 10.19
C TYR A 56 -3.68 1.61 9.87
N MET A 57 -3.96 2.66 10.65
CA MET A 57 -5.17 3.47 10.49
C MET A 57 -5.17 4.21 9.14
N PHE A 58 -4.03 4.74 8.72
CA PHE A 58 -3.87 5.34 7.39
C PHE A 58 -4.02 4.30 6.28
N ALA A 59 -3.47 3.10 6.49
CA ALA A 59 -3.57 2.03 5.52
C ALA A 59 -5.02 1.58 5.30
N ILE A 60 -5.81 1.46 6.38
CA ILE A 60 -7.24 1.13 6.28
C ILE A 60 -8.03 2.23 5.58
N ALA A 61 -7.77 3.50 5.90
CA ALA A 61 -8.38 4.61 5.19
C ALA A 61 -8.07 4.56 3.69
N ALA A 62 -6.80 4.36 3.32
CA ALA A 62 -6.36 4.25 1.92
C ALA A 62 -7.01 3.06 1.17
N MET A 63 -7.27 1.95 1.86
CA MET A 63 -7.96 0.78 1.31
C MET A 63 -9.45 1.02 1.07
N ALA A 64 -10.08 1.93 1.83
CA ALA A 64 -11.48 2.31 1.70
C ALA A 64 -11.73 3.38 0.63
N GLU A 65 -10.72 4.21 0.33
CA GLU A 65 -10.79 5.24 -0.70
C GLU A 65 -10.93 4.63 -2.10
N PRO A 66 -11.98 4.95 -2.89
CA PRO A 66 -12.12 4.43 -4.25
C PRO A 66 -11.01 4.91 -5.18
N ASP A 67 -10.74 6.23 -5.15
CA ASP A 67 -9.72 6.91 -5.95
C ASP A 67 -8.58 7.39 -5.04
N LEU A 68 -7.75 6.42 -4.64
CA LEU A 68 -6.65 6.65 -3.70
C LEU A 68 -5.63 7.66 -4.25
N ASP A 69 -5.35 7.64 -5.55
CA ASP A 69 -4.35 8.52 -6.16
C ASP A 69 -4.82 10.00 -6.09
N SER A 70 -6.08 10.27 -6.44
CA SER A 70 -6.68 11.59 -6.27
C SER A 70 -6.70 12.05 -4.81
N THR A 71 -7.03 11.17 -3.87
CA THR A 71 -7.04 11.49 -2.44
C THR A 71 -5.63 11.82 -1.91
N LEU A 72 -4.60 11.08 -2.32
CA LEU A 72 -3.21 11.37 -1.95
C LEU A 72 -2.72 12.69 -2.56
N ASP A 73 -3.04 12.95 -3.82
CA ASP A 73 -2.72 14.22 -4.47
C ASP A 73 -3.42 15.39 -3.78
N GLN A 74 -4.68 15.23 -3.37
CA GLN A 74 -5.41 16.24 -2.59
C GLN A 74 -4.75 16.51 -1.23
N ILE A 75 -4.34 15.46 -0.50
CA ILE A 75 -3.64 15.60 0.78
C ILE A 75 -2.33 16.34 0.57
N LYS A 76 -1.52 15.90 -0.41
CA LYS A 76 -0.24 16.52 -0.74
C LYS A 76 -0.42 18.00 -1.10
N ASN A 77 -1.40 18.33 -1.95
CA ASN A 77 -1.69 19.70 -2.35
C ASN A 77 -2.18 20.57 -1.18
N ARG A 78 -3.01 20.03 -0.28
CA ARG A 78 -3.52 20.79 0.87
C ARG A 78 -2.46 21.04 1.93
N TRP A 79 -1.54 20.09 2.14
CA TRP A 79 -0.56 20.15 3.23
C TRP A 79 0.73 20.86 2.83
N TYR A 80 1.20 20.60 1.60
CA TYR A 80 2.46 21.11 1.11
C TYR A 80 2.31 22.24 0.09
N GLY A 81 1.07 22.67 -0.20
CA GLY A 81 0.70 23.86 -0.98
C GLY A 81 1.73 24.28 -2.02
N ARG A 82 1.51 23.88 -3.28
CA ARG A 82 2.34 24.18 -4.48
C ARG A 82 3.53 25.12 -4.27
#